data_AF-W8C6P5-F1
#
_entry.id   AF-W8C6P5-F1
#
_cell.length_a   1.000
_cell.length_b   1.000
_cell.length_c   1.000
_cell.angle_alpha   90.00
_cell.angle_beta   90.00
_cell.angle_gamma   90.00
#
_symmetry.space_group_name_H-M   'P 1'
#
loop_
_entity.id
_entity.type
_entity.pdbx_description
1 polymer ?
#
loop_
_entity_poly.entity_id
_entity_poly.type
_entity_poly.pdbx_seq_one_letter_code
_entity_poly.pdbx_strand_id
1 'polypeptide(L)'
;MIYIEFFYSFLIQFSYINETIQCIMEAWETVLLEMDNKLTKYANQQPEGSLSADFLELLVFGYATHEIEDFLRDDLTEKGVKKLANSIDLSYSTVESLVTKQLQSSGVNMFFFLNSLKGLSRVTYFFEPLLSCEVTQEALRACGAFLMKVLEVQQVIDQCVSDMKLFFSWLCIVILRLLQHDIPEEMTQLTPEDTIYLAEYLNSFEDSVVENDDGTVTKRKFNLEKVGQYMENRNLQQIVKSDPHHLWHRLLDENECLRNCTLLFPHEKETSLIQQRDKLLAAVDEVFKRPDESISASFVQDAEIICASWLAESEGDKHALVHSSFVANEDANTDMLVTTINHHEVLLLEFNKEFSLLRCMRLDLQPGPFTSEALRDDVYSKLQLVDLEFYNEGTLSLLIHSIAQNESKQSYFLQFALDAAKGKQTQHLMPNNISLLDMVYPCHVPDLMEGNNLKPLEGESTHMTVSGSRKVVTILSEQCRKMTIFEMEIEDDEDDTEMSQNSLLEISKESATSSNE
;
A
#
# COMPACT_ATOMS: atom_id res chain seq x y z
N MET A 1 3.68 -4.36 -19.42
CA MET A 1 4.63 -4.85 -18.39
C MET A 1 5.48 -3.70 -17.83
N ILE A 2 6.38 -3.09 -18.60
CA ILE A 2 7.28 -2.00 -18.12
C ILE A 2 6.52 -0.84 -17.42
N TYR A 3 5.42 -0.36 -18.00
CA TYR A 3 4.60 0.71 -17.40
C TYR A 3 4.00 0.32 -16.03
N ILE A 4 3.57 -0.93 -15.89
CA ILE A 4 2.97 -1.46 -14.65
C ILE A 4 4.04 -1.56 -13.55
N GLU A 5 5.24 -2.04 -13.88
CA GLU A 5 6.36 -2.10 -12.93
C GLU A 5 6.76 -0.72 -12.42
N PHE A 6 6.79 0.28 -13.31
CA PHE A 6 7.01 1.67 -12.88
C PHE A 6 5.89 2.12 -11.95
N PHE A 7 4.61 1.94 -12.30
CA PHE A 7 3.48 2.32 -11.45
C PHE A 7 3.55 1.70 -10.05
N TYR A 8 3.84 0.40 -9.94
CA TYR A 8 4.02 -0.23 -8.63
C TYR A 8 5.20 0.34 -7.85
N SER A 9 6.34 0.57 -8.52
CA SER A 9 7.51 1.21 -7.91
C SER A 9 7.18 2.61 -7.39
N PHE A 10 6.34 3.36 -8.12
CA PHE A 10 5.84 4.66 -7.70
C PHE A 10 4.94 4.58 -6.48
N LEU A 11 3.99 3.65 -6.44
CA LEU A 11 3.11 3.47 -5.28
C LEU A 11 3.89 3.09 -4.02
N ILE A 12 4.91 2.23 -4.16
CA ILE A 12 5.80 1.88 -3.04
C ILE A 12 6.56 3.12 -2.57
N GLN A 13 7.14 3.88 -3.50
CA GLN A 13 7.91 5.09 -3.14
C GLN A 13 7.01 6.16 -2.51
N PHE A 14 5.78 6.29 -3.01
CA PHE A 14 4.74 7.18 -2.47
C PHE A 14 4.42 6.84 -1.01
N SER A 15 4.10 5.56 -0.72
CA SER A 15 3.80 5.11 0.65
C SER A 15 5.00 5.38 1.54
N TYR A 16 6.19 5.07 1.05
CA TYR A 16 7.43 5.26 1.79
C TYR A 16 7.74 6.73 2.11
N ILE A 17 7.50 7.69 1.19
CA ILE A 17 7.60 9.14 1.47
C ILE A 17 6.64 9.53 2.60
N ASN A 18 5.38 9.10 2.51
CA ASN A 18 4.35 9.46 3.49
C ASN A 18 4.66 8.90 4.88
N GLU A 19 5.01 7.62 4.95
CA GLU A 19 5.41 6.96 6.21
C GLU A 19 6.66 7.60 6.80
N THR A 20 7.67 7.90 5.98
CA THR A 20 8.89 8.55 6.46
C THR A 20 8.59 9.94 7.02
N ILE A 21 7.77 10.74 6.34
CA ILE A 21 7.35 12.06 6.84
C ILE A 21 6.56 11.92 8.15
N GLN A 22 5.68 10.93 8.26
CA GLN A 22 4.96 10.64 9.50
C GLN A 22 5.93 10.31 10.65
N CYS A 23 6.92 9.44 10.41
CA CYS A 23 7.96 9.16 11.41
C CYS A 23 8.79 10.40 11.78
N ILE A 24 9.06 11.29 10.82
CA ILE A 24 9.74 12.56 11.09
C ILE A 24 8.88 13.44 12.01
N MET A 25 7.58 13.54 11.74
CA MET A 25 6.64 14.30 12.57
C MET A 25 6.58 13.76 14.00
N GLU A 26 6.48 12.45 14.17
CA GLU A 26 6.45 11.80 15.50
C GLU A 26 7.77 12.00 16.28
N ALA A 27 8.90 11.85 15.61
CA ALA A 27 10.21 12.11 16.21
C ALA A 27 10.37 13.60 16.59
N TRP A 28 9.86 14.49 15.75
CA TRP A 28 9.85 15.93 15.98
C TRP A 28 8.93 16.34 17.14
N GLU A 29 7.73 15.77 17.25
CA GLU A 29 6.83 16.01 18.38
C GLU A 29 7.48 15.60 19.71
N THR A 30 8.28 14.54 19.70
CA THR A 30 9.08 14.12 20.85
C THR A 30 10.13 15.18 21.23
N VAL A 31 10.84 15.76 20.25
CA VAL A 31 11.76 16.90 20.48
C VAL A 31 11.00 18.05 21.13
N LEU A 32 9.85 18.41 20.58
CA LEU A 32 9.05 19.53 21.05
C LEU A 32 8.62 19.30 22.51
N LEU A 33 8.08 18.13 22.85
CA LEU A 33 7.67 17.78 24.21
C LEU A 33 8.82 17.85 25.23
N GLU A 34 10.03 17.46 24.83
CA GLU A 34 11.21 17.52 25.70
C GLU A 34 11.67 18.95 25.96
N MET A 35 11.66 19.80 24.92
CA MET A 35 12.02 21.22 25.01
C MET A 35 10.96 22.05 25.76
N ASP A 36 9.68 21.69 25.63
CA ASP A 36 8.54 22.52 26.01
C ASP A 36 8.16 22.46 27.51
N ASN A 37 8.90 21.71 28.34
CA ASN A 37 8.45 21.42 29.70
C ASN A 37 9.09 22.23 30.84
N LYS A 38 10.22 22.90 30.62
CA LYS A 38 10.90 23.72 31.65
C LYS A 38 11.14 25.16 31.21
N LEU A 39 11.71 25.34 30.02
CA LEU A 39 11.99 26.66 29.47
C LEU A 39 10.70 27.40 29.08
N THR A 40 9.74 26.71 28.46
CA THR A 40 8.43 27.30 28.13
C THR A 40 7.59 27.60 29.38
N LYS A 41 7.66 26.76 30.43
CA LYS A 41 6.98 27.06 31.70
C LYS A 41 7.51 28.34 32.33
N TYR A 42 8.82 28.52 32.31
CA TYR A 42 9.47 29.75 32.78
C TYR A 42 9.11 30.95 31.88
N ALA A 43 9.20 30.80 30.56
CA ALA A 43 8.80 31.83 29.59
C ALA A 43 7.34 32.30 29.77
N ASN A 44 6.43 31.38 30.08
CA ASN A 44 5.01 31.68 30.24
C ASN A 44 4.71 32.44 31.54
N GLN A 45 5.52 32.23 32.59
CA GLN A 45 5.40 32.93 33.88
C GLN A 45 5.87 34.38 33.79
N GLN A 46 6.71 34.70 32.81
CA GLN A 46 7.31 36.01 32.63
C GLN A 46 6.60 36.85 31.54
N PRO A 47 6.75 38.20 31.57
CA PRO A 47 6.22 39.07 30.52
C PRO A 47 6.89 38.79 29.16
N GLU A 48 6.17 39.08 28.07
CA GLU A 48 6.70 38.93 26.72
C GLU A 48 8.01 39.73 26.55
N GLY A 49 9.05 39.13 25.97
CA GLY A 49 10.33 39.78 25.77
C GLY A 49 11.37 39.56 26.86
N SER A 50 10.98 39.04 28.03
CA SER A 50 11.90 38.98 29.16
C SER A 50 12.93 37.87 29.02
N LEU A 51 12.55 36.69 28.48
CA LEU A 51 13.44 35.53 28.48
C LEU A 51 14.68 35.75 27.60
N SER A 52 14.50 36.30 26.40
CA SER A 52 15.63 36.64 25.53
C SER A 52 16.49 37.74 26.15
N ALA A 53 15.88 38.76 26.75
CA ALA A 53 16.57 39.84 27.43
C ALA A 53 17.39 39.35 28.64
N ASP A 54 16.80 38.51 29.48
CA ASP A 54 17.44 37.97 30.68
C ASP A 54 18.65 37.08 30.31
N PHE A 55 18.53 36.25 29.26
CA PHE A 55 19.66 35.46 28.76
C PHE A 55 20.73 36.30 28.07
N LEU A 56 20.35 37.37 27.35
CA LEU A 56 21.30 38.32 26.75
C LEU A 56 22.04 39.13 27.81
N GLU A 57 21.37 39.58 28.86
CA GLU A 57 22.01 40.25 30.00
C GLU A 57 22.99 39.31 30.70
N LEU A 58 22.60 38.05 30.90
CA LEU A 58 23.47 37.01 31.46
C LEU A 58 24.70 36.75 30.58
N LEU A 59 24.53 36.74 29.26
CA LEU A 59 25.62 36.54 28.29
C LEU A 59 26.61 37.72 28.30
N VAL A 60 26.09 38.95 28.26
CA VAL A 60 26.89 40.17 28.10
C VAL A 60 27.54 40.61 29.42
N PHE A 61 26.80 40.58 30.52
CA PHE A 61 27.26 41.12 31.80
C PHE A 61 27.72 40.05 32.79
N GLY A 62 27.33 38.79 32.59
CA GLY A 62 27.76 37.68 33.44
C GLY A 62 27.12 37.64 34.83
N TYR A 63 26.11 38.47 35.11
CA TYR A 63 25.27 38.37 36.31
C TYR A 63 23.85 37.92 35.93
N ALA A 64 23.27 37.04 36.75
CA ALA A 64 21.89 36.61 36.61
C ALA A 64 20.95 37.55 37.39
N THR A 65 19.76 37.82 36.84
CA THR A 65 18.65 38.36 37.63
C THR A 65 18.21 37.32 38.67
N HIS A 66 17.64 37.77 39.79
CA HIS A 66 17.23 36.85 40.88
C HIS A 66 16.28 35.74 40.36
N GLU A 67 15.44 36.08 39.38
CA GLU A 67 14.45 35.19 38.80
C GLU A 67 15.08 34.11 37.91
N ILE A 68 16.12 34.44 37.12
CA ILE A 68 16.89 33.45 36.36
C ILE A 68 17.79 32.63 37.26
N GLU A 69 18.39 33.23 38.30
CA GLU A 69 19.28 32.52 39.21
C GLU A 69 18.51 31.42 39.97
N ASP A 70 17.32 31.73 40.48
CA ASP A 70 16.45 30.74 41.14
C ASP A 70 16.02 29.63 40.17
N PHE A 71 15.64 29.98 38.94
CA PHE A 71 15.26 29.00 37.91
C PHE A 71 16.43 28.07 37.52
N LEU A 72 17.62 28.62 37.27
CA LEU A 72 18.81 27.84 36.92
C LEU A 72 19.35 27.00 38.09
N ARG A 73 19.08 27.42 39.33
CA ARG A 73 19.49 26.70 40.53
C ARG A 73 18.52 25.56 40.89
N ASP A 74 17.22 25.84 40.90
CA ASP A 74 16.22 24.94 41.49
C ASP A 74 15.45 24.13 40.43
N ASP A 75 15.08 24.73 39.30
CA ASP A 75 14.25 24.10 38.27
C ASP A 75 15.06 23.43 37.15
N LEU A 76 16.12 24.10 36.68
CA LEU A 76 16.97 23.69 35.57
C LEU A 76 18.42 23.42 36.03
N THR A 77 18.57 22.47 36.95
CA THR A 77 19.88 22.02 37.46
C THR A 77 20.85 21.57 36.36
N GLU A 78 22.16 21.55 36.65
CA GLU A 78 23.22 21.05 35.74
C GLU A 78 22.91 19.66 35.16
N LYS A 79 22.45 18.73 36.01
CA LYS A 79 22.03 17.39 35.58
C LYS A 79 20.79 17.43 34.69
N GLY A 80 19.89 18.39 34.92
CA GLY A 80 18.72 18.63 34.09
C GLY A 80 19.10 19.12 32.69
N VAL A 81 20.02 20.09 32.59
CA VAL A 81 20.49 20.61 31.29
C VAL A 81 21.23 19.56 30.49
N LYS A 82 22.16 18.82 31.12
CA LYS A 82 22.89 17.73 30.42
C LYS A 82 21.95 16.63 29.91
N LYS A 83 20.93 16.27 30.69
CA LYS A 83 19.91 15.30 30.24
C LYS A 83 19.09 15.83 29.08
N LEU A 84 18.64 17.09 29.17
CA LEU A 84 17.86 17.74 28.13
C LEU A 84 18.67 17.84 26.83
N ALA A 85 19.92 18.29 26.89
CA ALA A 85 20.82 18.38 25.74
C ALA A 85 21.02 17.02 25.06
N ASN A 86 21.30 15.96 25.84
CA ASN A 86 21.47 14.61 25.29
C ASN A 86 20.18 14.07 24.63
N SER A 87 19.02 14.37 25.20
CA SER A 87 17.72 13.92 24.69
C SER A 87 17.37 14.61 23.36
N ILE A 88 17.60 15.92 23.30
CA ILE A 88 17.44 16.72 22.09
C ILE A 88 18.41 16.26 21.00
N ASP A 89 19.69 16.04 21.33
CA ASP A 89 20.70 15.55 20.37
C ASP A 89 20.32 14.18 19.77
N LEU A 90 19.82 13.24 20.58
CA LEU A 90 19.38 11.93 20.10
C LEU A 90 18.16 12.05 19.17
N SER A 91 17.20 12.89 19.55
CA SER A 91 15.97 13.08 18.79
C SER A 91 16.24 13.78 17.45
N TYR A 92 17.07 14.82 17.43
CA TYR A 92 17.51 15.45 16.17
C TYR A 92 18.36 14.53 15.29
N SER A 93 19.22 13.69 15.87
CA SER A 93 19.98 12.69 15.09
C SER A 93 19.05 11.69 14.41
N THR A 94 17.94 11.35 15.05
CA THR A 94 16.89 10.50 14.46
C THR A 94 16.20 11.22 13.30
N VAL A 95 15.77 12.48 13.51
CA VAL A 95 15.15 13.32 12.46
C VAL A 95 16.10 13.53 11.27
N GLU A 96 17.36 13.86 11.53
CA GLU A 96 18.41 14.01 10.52
C GLU A 96 18.58 12.73 9.70
N SER A 97 18.68 11.57 10.35
CA SER A 97 18.81 10.29 9.67
C SER A 97 17.58 9.94 8.83
N LEU A 98 16.37 10.27 9.28
CA LEU A 98 15.14 10.06 8.50
C LEU A 98 15.11 10.95 7.25
N VAL A 99 15.51 12.22 7.37
CA VAL A 99 15.54 13.16 6.24
C VAL A 99 16.63 12.79 5.23
N THR A 100 17.86 12.57 5.70
CA THR A 100 19.03 12.37 4.83
C THR A 100 19.11 10.97 4.21
N LYS A 101 18.78 9.92 4.96
CA LYS A 101 18.89 8.54 4.45
C LYS A 101 17.61 8.05 3.79
N GLN A 102 16.47 8.27 4.43
CA GLN A 102 15.21 7.70 3.97
C GLN A 102 14.52 8.63 2.98
N LEU A 103 14.23 9.87 3.37
CA LEU A 103 13.44 10.79 2.56
C LEU A 103 14.18 11.26 1.29
N GLN A 104 15.47 11.59 1.42
CA GLN A 104 16.28 11.98 0.26
C GLN A 104 16.47 10.81 -0.73
N SER A 105 16.83 9.62 -0.25
CA SER A 105 16.97 8.42 -1.10
C SER A 105 15.68 8.12 -1.85
N SER A 106 14.55 8.20 -1.13
CA SER A 106 13.21 8.05 -1.66
C SER A 106 12.88 9.06 -2.76
N GLY A 107 13.17 10.35 -2.52
CA GLY A 107 13.01 11.39 -3.54
C GLY A 107 13.91 11.21 -4.76
N VAL A 108 15.13 10.71 -4.59
CA VAL A 108 16.05 10.42 -5.71
C VAL A 108 15.55 9.23 -6.54
N ASN A 109 15.02 8.19 -5.91
CA ASN A 109 14.41 7.06 -6.61
C ASN A 109 13.18 7.52 -7.40
N MET A 110 12.30 8.30 -6.77
CA MET A 110 11.15 8.94 -7.43
C MET A 110 11.58 9.73 -8.67
N PHE A 111 12.63 10.54 -8.53
CA PHE A 111 13.19 11.33 -9.62
C PHE A 111 13.72 10.44 -10.76
N PHE A 112 14.43 9.36 -10.44
CA PHE A 112 14.93 8.40 -11.42
C PHE A 112 13.81 7.76 -12.24
N PHE A 113 12.73 7.33 -11.58
CA PHE A 113 11.58 6.74 -12.26
C PHE A 113 10.84 7.78 -13.12
N LEU A 114 10.61 8.99 -12.63
CA LEU A 114 9.96 10.06 -13.41
C LEU A 114 10.80 10.47 -14.63
N ASN A 115 12.12 10.51 -14.47
CA ASN A 115 13.01 10.80 -15.58
C ASN A 115 12.98 9.68 -16.64
N SER A 116 12.84 8.43 -16.21
CA SER A 116 12.65 7.28 -17.10
C SER A 116 11.31 7.36 -17.84
N LEU A 117 10.21 7.68 -17.15
CA LEU A 117 8.90 7.93 -17.78
C LEU A 117 8.96 9.08 -18.78
N LYS A 118 9.70 10.15 -18.48
CA LYS A 118 9.93 11.26 -19.41
C LYS A 118 10.69 10.81 -20.66
N GLY A 119 11.61 9.85 -20.51
CA GLY A 119 12.27 9.19 -21.64
C GLY A 119 11.26 8.42 -22.50
N LEU A 120 10.37 7.65 -21.88
CA LEU A 120 9.34 6.87 -22.57
C LEU A 120 8.31 7.76 -23.27
N SER A 121 7.88 8.86 -22.65
CA SER A 121 6.90 9.79 -23.24
C SER A 121 7.44 10.52 -24.48
N ARG A 122 8.76 10.55 -24.70
CA ARG A 122 9.36 11.04 -25.95
C ARG A 122 9.28 10.04 -27.09
N VAL A 123 9.07 8.75 -26.80
CA VAL A 123 8.90 7.70 -27.81
C VAL A 123 7.41 7.64 -28.20
N THR A 124 6.99 8.65 -28.96
CA THR A 124 5.57 8.89 -29.30
C THR A 124 4.92 7.69 -29.96
N TYR A 125 5.64 6.98 -30.85
CA TYR A 125 5.10 5.81 -31.56
C TYR A 125 4.48 4.74 -30.66
N PHE A 126 5.04 4.50 -29.46
CA PHE A 126 4.53 3.47 -28.54
C PHE A 126 3.73 4.06 -27.38
N PHE A 127 4.07 5.26 -26.91
CA PHE A 127 3.56 5.79 -25.63
C PHE A 127 2.68 7.02 -25.75
N GLU A 128 2.48 7.60 -26.94
CA GLU A 128 1.61 8.79 -27.11
C GLU A 128 0.18 8.61 -26.58
N PRO A 129 -0.49 7.45 -26.74
CA PRO A 129 -1.82 7.26 -26.16
C PRO A 129 -1.80 7.31 -24.62
N LEU A 130 -0.72 6.77 -24.02
CA LEU A 130 -0.61 6.56 -22.58
C LEU A 130 -0.02 7.77 -21.84
N LEU A 131 1.07 8.36 -22.34
CA LEU A 131 1.88 9.33 -21.62
C LEU A 131 1.96 10.68 -22.35
N SER A 132 1.92 11.77 -21.59
CA SER A 132 2.16 13.13 -22.10
C SER A 132 3.54 13.64 -21.65
N CYS A 133 4.37 14.10 -22.58
CA CYS A 133 5.67 14.67 -22.26
C CYS A 133 5.58 15.91 -21.35
N GLU A 134 4.51 16.70 -21.47
CA GLU A 134 4.30 17.90 -20.65
C GLU A 134 3.98 17.53 -19.20
N VAL A 135 3.05 16.59 -19.00
CA VAL A 135 2.61 16.15 -17.66
C VAL A 135 3.76 15.45 -16.93
N THR A 136 4.50 14.57 -17.61
CA THR A 136 5.67 13.91 -17.00
C THR A 136 6.80 14.90 -16.69
N GLN A 137 6.95 15.96 -17.48
CA GLN A 137 7.93 17.01 -17.19
C GLN A 137 7.52 17.83 -15.96
N GLU A 138 6.24 18.14 -15.79
CA GLU A 138 5.76 18.84 -14.60
C GLU A 138 5.92 17.99 -13.34
N ALA A 139 5.59 16.69 -13.40
CA ALA A 139 5.85 15.77 -12.30
C ALA A 139 7.35 15.69 -11.92
N LEU A 140 8.23 15.64 -12.93
CA LEU A 140 9.68 15.68 -12.71
C LEU A 140 10.13 17.02 -12.08
N ARG A 141 9.50 18.14 -12.47
CA ARG A 141 9.78 19.47 -11.93
C ARG A 141 9.33 19.57 -10.47
N ALA A 142 8.15 19.05 -10.13
CA ALA A 142 7.64 18.97 -8.77
C ALA A 142 8.53 18.07 -7.89
N CYS A 143 9.02 16.94 -8.42
CA CYS A 143 9.96 16.07 -7.70
C CYS A 143 11.31 16.76 -7.43
N GLY A 144 11.80 17.56 -8.39
CA GLY A 144 12.99 18.38 -8.19
C GLY A 144 12.78 19.45 -7.11
N ALA A 145 11.62 20.13 -7.11
CA ALA A 145 11.26 21.11 -6.09
C ALA A 145 11.16 20.47 -4.69
N PHE A 146 10.55 19.29 -4.59
CA PHE A 146 10.52 18.49 -3.37
C PHE A 146 11.92 18.15 -2.86
N LEU A 147 12.82 17.65 -3.73
CA LEU A 147 14.21 17.36 -3.35
C LEU A 147 14.97 18.60 -2.87
N MET A 148 14.76 19.76 -3.51
CA MET A 148 15.35 21.02 -3.04
C MET A 148 14.84 21.38 -1.64
N LYS A 149 13.56 21.14 -1.34
CA LYS A 149 12.98 21.36 -0.02
C LYS A 149 13.52 20.36 1.02
N VAL A 150 13.75 19.10 0.66
CA VAL A 150 14.41 18.12 1.55
C VAL A 150 15.82 18.58 1.93
N LEU A 151 16.58 19.09 0.98
CA LEU A 151 17.93 19.63 1.24
C LEU A 151 17.89 20.90 2.11
N GLU A 152 16.90 21.77 1.91
CA GLU A 152 16.68 22.93 2.77
C GLU A 152 16.36 22.50 4.21
N VAL A 153 15.45 21.53 4.39
CA VAL A 153 15.13 20.97 5.71
C VAL A 153 16.36 20.38 6.38
N GLN A 154 17.20 19.65 5.64
CA GLN A 154 18.48 19.16 6.14
C GLN A 154 19.36 20.31 6.64
N GLN A 155 19.53 21.37 5.86
CA GLN A 155 20.32 22.54 6.28
C GLN A 155 19.75 23.21 7.55
N VAL A 156 18.42 23.29 7.68
CA VAL A 156 17.79 23.82 8.90
C VAL A 156 18.04 22.91 10.10
N ILE A 157 17.96 21.58 9.92
CA ILE A 157 18.27 20.61 10.98
C ILE A 157 19.73 20.76 11.43
N ASP A 158 20.69 20.78 10.49
CA ASP A 158 22.11 20.92 10.78
C ASP A 158 22.39 22.22 11.56
N GLN A 159 21.76 23.32 11.14
CA GLN A 159 21.87 24.60 11.82
C GLN A 159 21.27 24.54 13.24
N CYS A 160 20.06 23.98 13.40
CA CYS A 160 19.42 23.82 14.70
C CYS A 160 20.28 22.98 15.66
N VAL A 161 20.86 21.87 15.20
CA VAL A 161 21.74 21.03 16.03
C VAL A 161 22.98 21.79 16.48
N SER A 162 23.60 22.55 15.57
CA SER A 162 24.75 23.40 15.90
C SER A 162 24.37 24.48 16.93
N ASP A 163 23.23 25.15 16.74
CA ASP A 163 22.72 26.20 17.62
C ASP A 163 22.43 25.66 19.03
N MET A 164 21.78 24.50 19.12
CA MET A 164 21.48 23.84 20.40
C MET A 164 22.74 23.46 21.15
N LYS A 165 23.72 22.86 20.47
CA LYS A 165 24.99 22.45 21.11
C LYS A 165 25.72 23.65 21.68
N LEU A 166 25.74 24.77 20.96
CA LEU A 166 26.35 26.00 21.43
C LEU A 166 25.60 26.56 22.66
N PHE A 167 24.28 26.68 22.57
CA PHE A 167 23.43 27.18 23.64
C PHE A 167 23.54 26.35 24.92
N PHE A 168 23.41 25.02 24.84
CA PHE A 168 23.48 24.15 26.02
C PHE A 168 24.88 24.06 26.62
N SER A 169 25.93 24.13 25.80
CA SER A 169 27.31 24.20 26.28
C SER A 169 27.56 25.48 27.07
N TRP A 170 27.13 26.63 26.53
CA TRP A 170 27.17 27.90 27.24
C TRP A 170 26.37 27.86 28.55
N LEU A 171 25.13 27.39 28.49
CA LEU A 171 24.23 27.36 29.65
C LEU A 171 24.80 26.48 30.78
N CYS A 172 25.42 25.33 30.44
CA CYS A 172 26.10 24.48 31.42
C CYS A 172 27.26 25.22 32.11
N ILE A 173 28.08 25.96 31.36
CA ILE A 173 29.20 26.74 31.91
C ILE A 173 28.68 27.82 32.87
N VAL A 174 27.58 28.49 32.50
CA VAL A 174 26.98 29.54 33.34
C VAL A 174 26.42 28.97 34.64
N ILE A 175 25.71 27.84 34.59
CA ILE A 175 25.19 27.16 35.79
C ILE A 175 26.34 26.75 36.72
N LEU A 176 27.43 26.18 36.19
CA LEU A 176 28.60 25.82 37.00
C LEU A 176 29.24 27.03 37.69
N ARG A 177 29.32 28.18 36.99
CA ARG A 177 29.81 29.44 37.58
C ARG A 177 28.90 29.97 38.68
N LEU A 178 27.58 29.94 38.48
CA LEU A 178 26.60 30.37 39.48
C LEU A 178 26.63 29.49 40.74
N LEU A 179 26.90 28.19 40.58
CA LEU A 179 27.06 27.23 41.69
C LEU A 179 28.45 27.26 42.34
N GLN A 180 29.38 28.10 41.86
CA GLN A 180 30.78 28.14 42.31
C GLN A 180 31.50 26.79 42.24
N HIS A 181 31.14 25.96 41.27
CA HIS A 181 31.83 24.70 41.00
C HIS A 181 33.03 24.91 40.07
N ASP A 182 34.05 24.04 40.17
CA ASP A 182 35.18 24.06 39.24
C ASP A 182 34.69 23.71 37.82
N ILE A 183 35.09 24.53 36.84
CA ILE A 183 34.76 24.31 35.43
C ILE A 183 35.74 23.25 34.88
N PRO A 184 35.25 22.11 34.34
CA PRO A 184 36.13 21.10 33.75
C PRO A 184 36.96 21.67 32.60
N GLU A 185 38.25 21.34 32.52
CA GLU A 185 39.15 21.77 31.43
C GLU A 185 38.69 21.29 30.03
N GLU A 186 37.81 20.29 29.98
CA GLU A 186 37.20 19.74 28.75
C GLU A 186 36.07 20.62 28.17
N MET A 187 35.49 21.56 28.94
CA MET A 187 34.50 22.49 28.40
C MET A 187 35.20 23.65 27.69
N THR A 188 35.18 23.62 26.36
CA THR A 188 35.74 24.66 25.49
C THR A 188 35.20 26.04 25.87
N GLN A 189 36.11 27.00 26.13
CA GLN A 189 35.71 28.39 26.33
C GLN A 189 35.14 28.94 25.01
N LEU A 190 33.97 29.59 25.07
CA LEU A 190 33.33 30.24 23.92
C LEU A 190 34.29 31.24 23.27
N THR A 191 34.42 31.15 21.95
CA THR A 191 35.19 32.15 21.19
C THR A 191 34.41 33.48 21.12
N PRO A 192 35.07 34.60 20.79
CA PRO A 192 34.38 35.87 20.56
C PRO A 192 33.33 35.78 19.44
N GLU A 193 33.60 35.00 18.40
CA GLU A 193 32.66 34.76 17.29
C GLU A 193 31.44 33.97 17.76
N ASP A 194 31.64 32.92 18.55
CA ASP A 194 30.56 32.13 19.16
C ASP A 194 29.67 32.99 20.06
N THR A 195 30.25 33.97 20.74
CA THR A 195 29.51 34.87 21.64
C THR A 195 28.59 35.80 20.86
N ILE A 196 29.05 36.33 19.72
CA ILE A 196 28.22 37.16 18.82
C ILE A 196 27.11 36.29 18.22
N TYR A 197 27.46 35.10 17.74
CA TYR A 197 26.51 34.16 17.15
C TYR A 197 25.42 33.76 18.17
N LEU A 198 25.81 33.43 19.39
CA LEU A 198 24.88 33.10 20.46
C LEU A 198 23.97 34.28 20.81
N ALA A 199 24.46 35.51 20.80
CA ALA A 199 23.63 36.69 21.00
C ALA A 199 22.58 36.87 19.90
N GLU A 200 22.96 36.66 18.63
CA GLU A 200 22.01 36.66 17.51
C GLU A 200 20.97 35.54 17.63
N TYR A 201 21.42 34.35 18.06
CA TYR A 201 20.55 33.21 18.29
C TYR A 201 19.54 33.43 19.42
N LEU A 202 19.98 33.95 20.57
CA LEU A 202 19.11 34.30 21.70
C LEU A 202 18.07 35.36 21.33
N ASN A 203 18.47 36.35 20.52
CA ASN A 203 17.55 37.36 20.00
C ASN A 203 16.50 36.77 19.04
N SER A 204 16.78 35.63 18.40
CA SER A 204 15.85 34.95 17.49
C SER A 204 14.78 34.08 18.19
N PHE A 205 14.85 33.89 19.51
CA PHE A 205 13.90 33.06 20.27
C PHE A 205 12.46 33.56 20.22
N GLU A 206 12.28 34.85 19.91
CA GLU A 206 11.00 35.55 19.93
C GLU A 206 10.48 35.90 18.52
N ASP A 207 11.17 35.43 17.47
CA ASP A 207 10.82 35.70 16.07
C ASP A 207 9.69 34.81 15.54
N SER A 208 9.08 33.95 16.37
CA SER A 208 8.04 33.00 15.94
C SER A 208 6.64 33.42 16.38
N VAL A 209 5.64 33.15 15.54
CA VAL A 209 4.29 33.66 15.73
C VAL A 209 3.28 32.55 15.51
N VAL A 210 2.31 32.38 16.40
CA VAL A 210 1.24 31.38 16.28
C VAL A 210 -0.03 32.07 15.83
N GLU A 211 -0.60 31.61 14.72
CA GLU A 211 -1.97 31.95 14.35
C GLU A 211 -2.92 31.00 15.08
N ASN A 212 -3.75 31.55 15.96
CA ASN A 212 -4.81 30.82 16.65
C ASN A 212 -5.98 30.53 15.69
N ASP A 213 -6.80 29.53 16.02
CA ASP A 213 -7.98 29.14 15.23
C ASP A 213 -8.97 30.30 15.00
N ASP A 214 -8.92 31.33 15.84
CA ASP A 214 -9.72 32.56 15.72
C ASP A 214 -9.14 33.59 14.72
N GLY A 215 -8.06 33.26 14.01
CA GLY A 215 -7.33 34.17 13.10
C GLY A 215 -6.50 35.23 13.81
N THR A 216 -6.35 35.12 15.15
CA THR A 216 -5.50 36.03 15.93
C THR A 216 -4.06 35.54 15.94
N VAL A 217 -3.14 36.48 15.74
CA VAL A 217 -1.71 36.20 15.60
C VAL A 217 -1.04 36.51 16.94
N THR A 218 -0.69 35.48 17.72
CA THR A 218 0.00 35.61 19.01
C THR A 218 1.46 35.24 18.87
N LYS A 219 2.39 36.09 19.33
CA LYS A 219 3.81 35.73 19.34
C LYS A 219 4.05 34.55 20.28
N ARG A 220 4.81 33.55 19.82
CA ARG A 220 5.32 32.50 20.71
C ARG A 220 6.32 33.18 21.63
N LYS A 221 6.08 33.08 22.94
CA LYS A 221 7.00 33.61 23.97
C LYS A 221 8.37 32.94 23.94
N PHE A 222 8.45 31.75 23.37
CA PHE A 222 9.67 30.95 23.30
C PHE A 222 9.57 29.95 22.15
N ASN A 223 10.50 29.99 21.21
CA ASN A 223 10.69 28.92 20.24
C ASN A 223 12.18 28.73 19.93
N LEU A 224 12.67 27.56 20.31
CA LEU A 224 14.04 27.12 20.03
C LEU A 224 14.12 26.38 18.67
N GLU A 225 12.99 25.99 18.10
CA GLU A 225 12.90 24.93 17.11
C GLU A 225 12.40 25.49 15.77
N LYS A 226 13.16 25.28 14.68
CA LYS A 226 12.90 25.87 13.35
C LYS A 226 12.47 24.83 12.29
N VAL A 227 12.43 23.55 12.63
CA VAL A 227 12.08 22.44 11.74
C VAL A 227 10.56 22.23 11.68
N GLY A 228 9.83 22.54 12.75
CA GLY A 228 8.38 22.31 12.86
C GLY A 228 7.54 22.96 11.78
N GLN A 229 7.90 24.18 11.36
CA GLN A 229 7.20 24.88 10.28
C GLN A 229 7.22 24.12 8.93
N TYR A 230 8.18 23.20 8.72
CA TYR A 230 8.21 22.36 7.51
C TYR A 230 7.25 21.17 7.59
N MET A 231 6.88 20.76 8.81
CA MET A 231 6.00 19.62 9.08
C MET A 231 4.52 20.02 9.13
N GLU A 232 4.22 21.31 9.11
CA GLU A 232 2.85 21.81 9.03
C GLU A 232 2.44 22.07 7.56
N ASN A 233 1.17 21.86 7.23
CA ASN A 233 0.63 22.24 5.92
C ASN A 233 0.29 23.74 5.87
N ARG A 234 1.30 24.59 6.07
CA ARG A 234 1.19 26.05 6.11
C ARG A 234 2.44 26.68 5.48
N ASN A 235 2.37 27.96 5.14
CA ASN A 235 3.54 28.68 4.65
C ASN A 235 4.56 28.87 5.78
N LEU A 236 5.84 28.86 5.43
CA LEU A 236 6.94 29.06 6.36
C LEU A 236 6.87 30.46 6.96
N GLN A 237 6.99 30.52 8.28
CA GLN A 237 7.03 31.79 9.02
C GLN A 237 8.44 32.37 9.02
N GLN A 238 9.43 31.50 9.13
CA GLN A 238 10.85 31.85 9.14
C GLN A 238 11.52 31.23 7.93
N ILE A 239 11.62 32.04 6.87
CA ILE A 239 12.29 31.66 5.63
C ILE A 239 13.80 31.68 5.87
N VAL A 240 14.50 30.63 5.41
CA VAL A 240 15.97 30.59 5.40
C VAL A 240 16.50 31.79 4.63
N LYS A 241 17.19 32.70 5.32
CA LYS A 241 17.76 33.90 4.71
C LYS A 241 18.82 33.47 3.69
N SER A 242 18.50 33.59 2.41
CA SER A 242 19.49 33.41 1.36
C SER A 242 20.51 34.54 1.45
N ASP A 243 21.81 34.22 1.41
CA ASP A 243 22.84 35.25 1.31
C ASP A 243 22.56 36.13 0.07
N PRO A 244 22.35 37.45 0.23
CA PRO A 244 22.12 38.35 -0.90
C PRO A 244 23.30 38.34 -1.90
N HIS A 245 24.48 37.89 -1.49
CA HIS A 245 25.64 37.71 -2.37
C HIS A 245 25.67 36.35 -3.08
N HIS A 246 24.73 35.44 -2.81
CA HIS A 246 24.69 34.12 -3.43
C HIS A 246 24.58 34.24 -4.96
N LEU A 247 25.67 33.91 -5.65
CA LEU A 247 25.86 34.17 -7.08
C LEU A 247 24.77 33.53 -7.96
N TRP A 248 24.27 32.37 -7.56
CA TRP A 248 23.21 31.67 -8.30
C TRP A 248 21.87 32.41 -8.29
N HIS A 249 21.47 33.01 -7.17
CA HIS A 249 20.21 33.74 -7.09
C HIS A 249 20.27 35.03 -7.90
N ARG A 250 21.38 35.77 -7.80
CA ARG A 250 21.62 36.95 -8.64
C ARG A 250 21.59 36.61 -10.13
N LEU A 251 22.21 35.49 -10.53
CA LEU A 251 22.18 35.03 -11.92
C LEU A 251 20.75 34.74 -12.40
N LEU A 252 19.92 34.08 -11.58
CA LEU A 252 18.52 33.79 -11.93
C LEU A 252 17.63 35.03 -11.97
N ASP A 253 17.94 36.04 -11.16
CA ASP A 253 17.20 37.31 -11.13
C ASP A 253 17.56 38.20 -12.32
N GLU A 254 18.81 38.16 -12.77
CA GLU A 254 19.28 38.91 -13.93
C GLU A 254 18.91 38.27 -15.28
N ASN A 255 18.59 36.96 -15.32
CA ASN A 255 18.36 36.21 -16.56
C ASN A 255 16.95 35.60 -16.64
N GLU A 256 16.04 36.26 -17.37
CA GLU A 256 14.67 35.78 -17.60
C GLU A 256 14.61 34.40 -18.28
N CYS A 257 15.52 34.12 -19.22
CA CYS A 257 15.57 32.85 -19.94
C CYS A 257 15.92 31.67 -19.02
N LEU A 258 16.79 31.88 -18.02
CA LEU A 258 17.13 30.86 -17.04
C LEU A 258 15.97 30.66 -16.07
N ARG A 259 15.35 31.74 -15.60
CA ARG A 259 14.19 31.67 -14.70
C ARG A 259 13.03 30.85 -15.29
N ASN A 260 12.78 30.98 -16.60
CA ASN A 260 11.73 30.26 -17.31
C ASN A 260 12.18 28.90 -17.89
N CYS A 261 13.41 28.48 -17.61
CA CYS A 261 13.93 27.23 -18.14
C CYS A 261 13.23 26.02 -17.49
N THR A 262 12.69 25.13 -18.32
CA THR A 262 12.03 23.91 -17.88
C THR A 262 12.98 22.84 -17.33
N LEU A 263 14.29 23.02 -17.54
CA LEU A 263 15.34 22.15 -17.02
C LEU A 263 15.80 22.54 -15.61
N LEU A 264 15.45 23.74 -15.13
CA LEU A 264 15.75 24.16 -13.77
C LEU A 264 14.59 23.79 -12.85
N PHE A 265 14.94 23.28 -11.68
CA PHE A 265 13.97 22.94 -10.64
C PHE A 265 13.69 24.18 -9.78
N PRO A 266 12.41 24.55 -9.59
CA PRO A 266 12.07 25.73 -8.81
C PRO A 266 12.37 25.47 -7.33
N HIS A 267 12.91 26.47 -6.65
CA HIS A 267 13.06 26.48 -5.20
C HIS A 267 11.94 27.32 -4.60
N GLU A 268 10.91 26.66 -4.09
CA GLU A 268 9.77 27.33 -3.45
C GLU A 268 10.09 27.66 -1.99
N LYS A 269 10.56 28.89 -1.75
CA LYS A 269 11.06 29.33 -0.44
C LYS A 269 9.99 29.45 0.65
N GLU A 270 8.74 29.69 0.26
CA GLU A 270 7.65 29.99 1.21
C GLU A 270 6.88 28.74 1.64
N THR A 271 7.05 27.62 0.93
CA THR A 271 6.25 26.43 1.16
C THR A 271 6.91 25.45 2.13
N SER A 272 6.10 24.73 2.88
CA SER A 272 6.54 23.65 3.75
C SER A 272 6.88 22.36 2.98
N LEU A 273 7.49 21.40 3.68
CA LEU A 273 7.79 20.08 3.12
C LEU A 273 6.51 19.32 2.79
N ILE A 274 5.47 19.45 3.61
CA ILE A 274 4.15 18.85 3.39
C ILE A 274 3.50 19.39 2.11
N GLN A 275 3.55 20.71 1.90
CA GLN A 275 3.02 21.31 0.68
C GLN A 275 3.77 20.84 -0.58
N GLN A 276 5.10 20.72 -0.51
CA GLN A 276 5.90 20.19 -1.63
C GLN A 276 5.62 18.72 -1.92
N ARG A 277 5.44 17.92 -0.87
CA ARG A 277 4.99 16.54 -0.99
C ARG A 277 3.65 16.50 -1.71
N ASP A 278 2.63 17.21 -1.23
CA ASP A 278 1.28 17.17 -1.81
C ASP A 278 1.27 17.62 -3.29
N LYS A 279 2.08 18.63 -3.65
CA LYS A 279 2.28 19.05 -5.03
C LYS A 279 2.91 17.95 -5.90
N LEU A 280 3.94 17.27 -5.39
CA LEU A 280 4.55 16.12 -6.07
C LEU A 280 3.51 15.02 -6.27
N LEU A 281 2.75 14.67 -5.23
CA LEU A 281 1.75 13.61 -5.30
C LEU A 281 0.68 13.90 -6.34
N ALA A 282 0.11 15.11 -6.32
CA ALA A 282 -0.88 15.53 -7.30
C ALA A 282 -0.32 15.50 -8.73
N ALA A 283 0.93 15.95 -8.93
CA ALA A 283 1.56 15.93 -10.25
C ALA A 283 1.83 14.50 -10.75
N VAL A 284 2.15 13.57 -9.86
CA VAL A 284 2.34 12.15 -10.18
C VAL A 284 1.00 11.49 -10.52
N ASP A 285 -0.07 11.78 -9.77
CA ASP A 285 -1.41 11.25 -10.06
C ASP A 285 -1.88 11.66 -11.47
N GLU A 286 -1.62 12.91 -11.88
CA GLU A 286 -1.93 13.37 -13.24
C GLU A 286 -1.20 12.58 -14.34
N VAL A 287 0.02 12.07 -14.08
CA VAL A 287 0.75 11.23 -15.05
C VAL A 287 0.00 9.92 -15.32
N PHE A 288 -0.71 9.39 -14.32
CA PHE A 288 -1.36 8.08 -14.38
C PHE A 288 -2.86 8.12 -14.76
N LYS A 289 -3.50 9.29 -14.75
CA LYS A 289 -4.89 9.43 -15.22
C LYS A 289 -5.06 9.07 -16.70
N ARG A 290 -4.19 9.59 -17.57
CA ARG A 290 -4.31 9.38 -19.02
C ARG A 290 -4.17 7.91 -19.44
N PRO A 291 -3.23 7.12 -18.90
CA PRO A 291 -3.19 5.68 -19.13
C PRO A 291 -4.49 4.97 -18.73
N ASP A 292 -5.06 5.27 -17.56
CA ASP A 292 -6.32 4.67 -17.11
C ASP A 292 -7.47 4.98 -18.08
N GLU A 293 -7.61 6.24 -18.49
CA GLU A 293 -8.62 6.66 -19.48
C GLU A 293 -8.39 6.02 -20.85
N SER A 294 -7.14 5.98 -21.34
CA SER A 294 -6.81 5.42 -22.65
C SER A 294 -6.96 3.90 -22.70
N ILE A 295 -6.57 3.19 -21.64
CA ILE A 295 -6.69 1.73 -21.55
C ILE A 295 -8.15 1.35 -21.41
N SER A 296 -8.90 2.00 -20.51
CA SER A 296 -10.33 1.73 -20.35
C SER A 296 -11.13 2.01 -21.62
N ALA A 297 -10.83 3.10 -22.33
CA ALA A 297 -11.45 3.42 -23.61
C ALA A 297 -11.09 2.42 -24.74
N SER A 298 -10.01 1.65 -24.59
CA SER A 298 -9.61 0.63 -25.56
C SER A 298 -10.40 -0.68 -25.43
N PHE A 299 -11.02 -0.92 -24.27
CA PHE A 299 -11.88 -2.10 -24.06
C PHE A 299 -13.27 -1.81 -24.61
N VAL A 300 -13.56 -2.35 -25.80
CA VAL A 300 -14.88 -2.30 -26.44
C VAL A 300 -15.54 -3.67 -26.32
N GLN A 301 -16.84 -3.68 -26.04
CA GLN A 301 -17.63 -4.91 -26.04
C GLN A 301 -17.68 -5.48 -27.47
N ASP A 302 -17.07 -6.65 -27.67
CA ASP A 302 -16.99 -7.31 -28.97
C ASP A 302 -18.19 -8.25 -29.22
N ALA A 303 -18.61 -9.00 -28.20
CA ALA A 303 -19.76 -9.90 -28.30
C ALA A 303 -20.54 -10.00 -26.97
N GLU A 304 -21.82 -10.33 -27.07
CA GLU A 304 -22.70 -10.66 -25.95
C GLU A 304 -23.18 -12.11 -26.08
N ILE A 305 -22.89 -12.94 -25.08
CA ILE A 305 -23.28 -14.36 -25.06
C ILE A 305 -24.29 -14.59 -23.94
N ILE A 306 -25.50 -14.97 -24.34
CA ILE A 306 -26.58 -15.26 -23.40
C ILE A 306 -26.56 -16.77 -23.11
N CYS A 307 -26.06 -17.13 -21.92
CA CYS A 307 -25.92 -18.51 -21.46
C CYS A 307 -27.20 -19.06 -20.81
N ALA A 308 -27.90 -18.23 -20.04
CA ALA A 308 -29.12 -18.60 -19.31
C ALA A 308 -30.05 -17.39 -19.17
N SER A 309 -31.37 -17.62 -19.20
CA SER A 309 -32.39 -16.62 -18.88
C SER A 309 -33.23 -17.14 -17.72
N TRP A 310 -33.10 -16.48 -16.57
CA TRP A 310 -33.83 -16.84 -15.37
C TRP A 310 -35.16 -16.08 -15.37
N LEU A 311 -36.28 -16.80 -15.51
CA LEU A 311 -37.58 -16.23 -15.22
C LEU A 311 -37.66 -16.03 -13.71
N ALA A 312 -37.90 -14.79 -13.28
CA ALA A 312 -38.15 -14.48 -11.88
C ALA A 312 -39.48 -15.12 -11.46
N GLU A 313 -39.48 -16.39 -11.09
CA GLU A 313 -40.67 -17.06 -10.60
C GLU A 313 -40.48 -17.65 -9.19
N SER A 314 -41.43 -17.23 -8.33
CA SER A 314 -41.78 -17.67 -6.99
C SER A 314 -40.80 -17.43 -5.84
N GLU A 315 -41.27 -16.60 -4.89
CA GLU A 315 -40.79 -16.47 -3.52
C GLU A 315 -40.76 -17.86 -2.84
N GLY A 316 -39.66 -18.59 -2.96
CA GLY A 316 -39.54 -19.94 -2.39
C GLY A 316 -38.22 -20.64 -2.69
N ASP A 317 -37.69 -20.49 -3.91
CA ASP A 317 -36.36 -21.02 -4.24
C ASP A 317 -35.29 -20.03 -3.78
N LYS A 318 -34.69 -20.36 -2.63
CA LYS A 318 -33.50 -19.70 -2.12
C LYS A 318 -32.39 -19.86 -3.16
N HIS A 319 -32.14 -18.79 -3.91
CA HIS A 319 -30.97 -18.55 -4.76
C HIS A 319 -30.50 -19.78 -5.55
N ALA A 320 -30.95 -19.94 -6.79
CA ALA A 320 -30.17 -20.74 -7.74
C ALA A 320 -28.80 -20.06 -7.88
N LEU A 321 -27.78 -20.58 -7.18
CA LEU A 321 -26.44 -20.04 -7.28
C LEU A 321 -25.95 -20.28 -8.71
N VAL A 322 -25.60 -19.20 -9.39
CA VAL A 322 -24.82 -19.27 -10.61
C VAL A 322 -23.41 -19.64 -10.19
N HIS A 323 -23.00 -20.89 -10.41
CA HIS A 323 -21.62 -21.30 -10.23
C HIS A 323 -20.91 -21.21 -11.58
N SER A 324 -19.70 -20.65 -11.56
CA SER A 324 -18.86 -20.58 -12.75
C SER A 324 -17.42 -20.78 -12.41
N SER A 325 -16.70 -21.48 -13.28
CA SER A 325 -15.27 -21.70 -13.15
C SER A 325 -14.61 -21.39 -14.49
N PHE A 326 -13.41 -20.83 -14.44
CA PHE A 326 -12.63 -20.43 -15.60
C PHE A 326 -11.23 -21.03 -15.53
N VAL A 327 -10.73 -21.54 -16.65
CA VAL A 327 -9.35 -22.01 -16.78
C VAL A 327 -8.78 -21.58 -18.13
N ALA A 328 -7.61 -20.95 -18.10
CA ALA A 328 -6.86 -20.63 -19.30
C ALA A 328 -5.93 -21.80 -19.63
N ASN A 329 -6.09 -22.40 -20.81
CA ASN A 329 -5.19 -23.45 -21.30
C ASN A 329 -4.18 -22.82 -22.27
N GLU A 330 -2.97 -22.56 -21.76
CA GLU A 330 -1.92 -21.94 -22.55
C GLU A 330 -1.37 -22.87 -23.64
N ASP A 331 -1.29 -24.18 -23.37
CA ASP A 331 -0.73 -25.18 -24.28
C ASP A 331 -1.63 -25.42 -25.51
N ALA A 332 -2.95 -25.48 -25.30
CA ALA A 332 -3.94 -25.64 -26.35
C ALA A 332 -4.36 -24.31 -27.01
N ASN A 333 -3.89 -23.18 -26.47
CA ASN A 333 -4.23 -21.83 -26.90
C ASN A 333 -5.75 -21.55 -26.84
N THR A 334 -6.39 -22.05 -25.78
CA THR A 334 -7.84 -21.96 -25.57
C THR A 334 -8.17 -21.60 -24.13
N ASP A 335 -9.21 -20.80 -23.92
CA ASP A 335 -9.74 -20.47 -22.61
C ASP A 335 -11.07 -21.17 -22.42
N MET A 336 -11.30 -21.77 -21.25
CA MET A 336 -12.52 -22.50 -20.93
C MET A 336 -13.27 -21.84 -19.79
N LEU A 337 -14.57 -21.69 -19.98
CA LEU A 337 -15.53 -21.19 -18.99
C LEU A 337 -16.63 -22.23 -18.85
N VAL A 338 -16.96 -22.58 -17.62
CA VAL A 338 -18.11 -23.42 -17.31
C VAL A 338 -19.07 -22.63 -16.44
N THR A 339 -20.37 -22.72 -16.71
CA THR A 339 -21.40 -21.98 -15.96
C THR A 339 -22.68 -22.79 -15.82
N THR A 340 -23.40 -22.63 -14.71
CA THR A 340 -24.68 -23.31 -14.49
C THR A 340 -25.81 -22.63 -15.27
N ILE A 341 -26.65 -23.44 -15.92
CA ILE A 341 -27.91 -22.98 -16.53
C ILE A 341 -29.05 -23.12 -15.52
N ASN A 342 -29.11 -24.27 -14.84
CA ASN A 342 -30.09 -24.60 -13.81
C ASN A 342 -29.48 -25.62 -12.84
N HIS A 343 -30.28 -26.17 -11.92
CA HIS A 343 -29.82 -27.16 -10.93
C HIS A 343 -29.37 -28.50 -11.53
N HIS A 344 -29.52 -28.74 -12.83
CA HIS A 344 -29.21 -30.02 -13.47
C HIS A 344 -28.29 -29.87 -14.67
N GLU A 345 -28.16 -28.66 -15.21
CA GLU A 345 -27.50 -28.40 -16.47
C GLU A 345 -26.40 -27.37 -16.35
N VAL A 346 -25.31 -27.65 -17.05
CA VAL A 346 -24.10 -26.84 -17.08
C VAL A 346 -23.74 -26.56 -18.54
N LEU A 347 -23.28 -25.35 -18.81
CA LEU A 347 -22.77 -24.94 -20.12
C LEU A 347 -21.26 -24.81 -20.03
N LEU A 348 -20.56 -25.59 -20.86
CA LEU A 348 -19.13 -25.49 -21.09
C LEU A 348 -18.88 -24.68 -22.37
N LEU A 349 -18.02 -23.68 -22.26
CA LEU A 349 -17.61 -22.78 -23.31
C LEU A 349 -16.09 -22.85 -23.44
N GLU A 350 -15.60 -23.01 -24.66
CA GLU A 350 -14.18 -23.05 -24.99
C GLU A 350 -13.93 -22.03 -26.10
N PHE A 351 -13.14 -21.01 -25.78
CA PHE A 351 -12.76 -19.91 -26.65
C PHE A 351 -11.34 -20.14 -27.14
N ASN A 352 -11.04 -19.77 -28.37
CA ASN A 352 -9.64 -19.59 -28.77
C ASN A 352 -9.11 -18.22 -28.30
N LYS A 353 -7.79 -18.06 -28.13
CA LYS A 353 -7.21 -16.77 -27.67
C LYS A 353 -7.47 -15.59 -28.62
N GLU A 354 -7.74 -15.84 -29.90
CA GLU A 354 -8.11 -14.80 -30.87
C GLU A 354 -9.59 -14.38 -30.77
N PHE A 355 -10.37 -15.04 -29.92
CA PHE A 355 -11.81 -14.82 -29.75
C PHE A 355 -12.58 -14.88 -31.09
N SER A 356 -12.18 -15.76 -31.99
CA SER A 356 -12.79 -15.96 -33.32
C SER A 356 -13.62 -17.24 -33.42
N LEU A 357 -13.44 -18.18 -32.50
CA LEU A 357 -14.17 -19.44 -32.45
C LEU A 357 -14.62 -19.73 -31.02
N LEU A 358 -15.91 -20.02 -30.88
CA LEU A 358 -16.51 -20.56 -29.65
C LEU A 358 -16.91 -22.01 -29.90
N ARG A 359 -16.40 -22.93 -29.08
CA ARG A 359 -16.96 -24.28 -28.93
C ARG A 359 -17.80 -24.33 -27.68
N CYS A 360 -18.99 -24.91 -27.77
CA CYS A 360 -19.87 -24.99 -26.62
C CYS A 360 -20.57 -26.34 -26.53
N MET A 361 -20.86 -26.72 -25.29
CA MET A 361 -21.45 -27.99 -24.92
C MET A 361 -22.34 -27.81 -23.70
N ARG A 362 -23.52 -28.39 -23.75
CA ARG A 362 -24.45 -28.45 -22.63
C ARG A 362 -24.37 -29.83 -22.00
N LEU A 363 -24.07 -29.89 -20.71
CA LEU A 363 -24.03 -31.11 -19.91
C LEU A 363 -25.29 -31.16 -19.04
N ASP A 364 -25.98 -32.29 -19.05
CA ASP A 364 -27.17 -32.55 -18.23
C ASP A 364 -26.89 -33.72 -17.28
N LEU A 365 -27.10 -33.51 -15.99
CA LEU A 365 -26.90 -34.53 -14.95
C LEU A 365 -28.04 -35.55 -14.90
N GLN A 366 -29.17 -35.29 -15.58
CA GLN A 366 -30.28 -36.24 -15.63
C GLN A 366 -29.96 -37.47 -16.49
N PRO A 367 -30.57 -38.63 -16.18
CA PRO A 367 -30.34 -39.86 -16.93
C PRO A 367 -30.85 -39.72 -18.36
N GLY A 368 -29.95 -39.99 -19.32
CA GLY A 368 -30.23 -39.99 -20.74
C GLY A 368 -30.76 -41.33 -21.24
N PRO A 369 -31.09 -41.43 -22.55
CA PRO A 369 -31.66 -42.64 -23.14
C PRO A 369 -30.72 -43.85 -23.09
N PHE A 370 -29.40 -43.64 -22.98
CA PHE A 370 -28.39 -44.70 -22.94
C PHE A 370 -27.89 -45.05 -21.53
N THR A 371 -28.41 -44.40 -20.49
CA THR A 371 -28.03 -44.67 -19.10
C THR A 371 -28.47 -46.08 -18.71
N SER A 372 -27.57 -46.85 -18.11
CA SER A 372 -27.87 -48.23 -17.69
C SER A 372 -28.96 -48.27 -16.61
N GLU A 373 -29.80 -49.30 -16.63
CA GLU A 373 -30.91 -49.45 -15.69
C GLU A 373 -30.44 -49.48 -14.23
N ALA A 374 -29.27 -50.07 -13.96
CA ALA A 374 -28.65 -50.08 -12.62
C ALA A 374 -28.29 -48.67 -12.10
N LEU A 375 -27.84 -47.76 -12.98
CA LEU A 375 -27.54 -46.38 -12.58
C LEU A 375 -28.82 -45.55 -12.42
N ARG A 376 -29.87 -45.84 -13.21
CA ARG A 376 -31.15 -45.11 -13.16
C ARG A 376 -31.90 -45.29 -11.84
N ASP A 377 -31.89 -46.50 -11.28
CA ASP A 377 -32.72 -46.83 -10.10
C ASP A 377 -32.05 -46.51 -8.74
N ASP A 378 -30.71 -46.46 -8.65
CA ASP A 378 -29.99 -46.21 -7.39
C ASP A 378 -29.72 -44.72 -7.13
N VAL A 379 -28.90 -44.05 -7.95
CA VAL A 379 -28.31 -42.74 -7.59
C VAL A 379 -28.81 -41.58 -8.47
N TYR A 380 -29.18 -41.86 -9.72
CA TYR A 380 -29.43 -40.83 -10.74
C TYR A 380 -30.89 -40.38 -10.86
N SER A 381 -31.79 -40.83 -9.98
CA SER A 381 -33.22 -40.53 -10.11
C SER A 381 -33.55 -39.04 -9.98
N LYS A 382 -32.80 -38.29 -9.16
CA LYS A 382 -32.82 -36.81 -9.05
C LYS A 382 -31.47 -36.26 -8.55
N LEU A 383 -30.52 -36.02 -9.46
CA LEU A 383 -29.26 -35.36 -9.13
C LEU A 383 -29.38 -33.84 -9.24
N GLN A 384 -29.01 -33.09 -8.21
CA GLN A 384 -28.91 -31.63 -8.22
C GLN A 384 -27.46 -31.19 -8.12
N LEU A 385 -27.04 -30.29 -8.99
CA LEU A 385 -25.74 -29.65 -8.94
C LEU A 385 -25.67 -28.69 -7.76
N VAL A 386 -24.56 -28.75 -7.03
CA VAL A 386 -24.29 -27.95 -5.84
C VAL A 386 -23.14 -27.00 -6.10
N ASP A 387 -22.05 -27.49 -6.69
CA ASP A 387 -20.87 -26.68 -6.97
C ASP A 387 -20.06 -27.30 -8.12
N LEU A 388 -19.22 -26.50 -8.76
CA LEU A 388 -18.37 -26.93 -9.88
C LEU A 388 -17.07 -26.15 -9.93
N GLU A 389 -15.97 -26.82 -10.27
CA GLU A 389 -14.68 -26.17 -10.49
C GLU A 389 -13.79 -27.01 -11.42
N PHE A 390 -12.98 -26.35 -12.25
CA PHE A 390 -11.98 -27.05 -13.07
C PHE A 390 -10.87 -27.60 -12.18
N TYR A 391 -10.65 -28.93 -12.21
CA TYR A 391 -9.50 -29.53 -11.55
C TYR A 391 -8.21 -29.23 -12.31
N ASN A 392 -8.27 -29.37 -13.63
CA ASN A 392 -7.24 -29.00 -14.58
C ASN A 392 -7.89 -28.74 -15.96
N GLU A 393 -7.08 -28.53 -16.99
CA GLU A 393 -7.54 -28.26 -18.35
C GLU A 393 -8.30 -29.43 -19.02
N GLY A 394 -8.21 -30.65 -18.47
CA GLY A 394 -8.85 -31.85 -19.02
C GLY A 394 -10.01 -32.39 -18.17
N THR A 395 -10.18 -31.92 -16.95
CA THR A 395 -11.08 -32.51 -15.95
C THR A 395 -11.88 -31.43 -15.22
N LEU A 396 -13.20 -31.59 -15.23
CA LEU A 396 -14.14 -30.77 -14.47
C LEU A 396 -14.59 -31.53 -13.22
N SER A 397 -14.45 -30.93 -12.05
CA SER A 397 -14.97 -31.48 -10.79
C SER A 397 -16.37 -30.95 -10.54
N LEU A 398 -17.28 -31.82 -10.14
CA LEU A 398 -18.68 -31.52 -9.85
C LEU A 398 -19.06 -32.04 -8.46
N LEU A 399 -19.69 -31.18 -7.66
CA LEU A 399 -20.34 -31.55 -6.40
C LEU A 399 -21.85 -31.64 -6.64
N ILE A 400 -22.44 -32.78 -6.30
CA ILE A 400 -23.82 -33.13 -6.66
C ILE A 400 -24.55 -33.66 -5.42
N HIS A 401 -25.82 -33.34 -5.25
CA HIS A 401 -26.74 -33.98 -4.30
C HIS A 401 -27.66 -34.97 -5.02
N SER A 402 -27.88 -36.14 -4.43
CA SER A 402 -29.00 -37.00 -4.85
C SER A 402 -30.18 -36.82 -3.89
N ILE A 403 -31.37 -36.61 -4.46
CA ILE A 403 -32.64 -36.59 -3.73
C ILE A 403 -33.36 -37.92 -4.00
N ALA A 404 -32.98 -38.97 -3.26
CA ALA A 404 -33.71 -40.23 -3.27
C ALA A 404 -35.09 -40.05 -2.62
N GLN A 405 -36.10 -40.78 -3.08
CA GLN A 405 -37.51 -40.56 -2.69
C GLN A 405 -37.85 -40.87 -1.22
N ASN A 406 -36.90 -41.31 -0.37
CA ASN A 406 -37.20 -41.64 1.04
C ASN A 406 -36.05 -41.63 2.07
N GLU A 407 -34.85 -41.12 1.80
CA GLU A 407 -33.79 -40.97 2.82
C GLU A 407 -32.99 -39.66 2.66
N SER A 408 -32.18 -39.31 3.67
CA SER A 408 -31.33 -38.11 3.79
C SER A 408 -30.62 -37.72 2.49
N LYS A 409 -30.47 -36.41 2.21
CA LYS A 409 -29.71 -35.96 1.04
C LYS A 409 -28.28 -36.47 1.15
N GLN A 410 -27.80 -37.10 0.09
CA GLN A 410 -26.43 -37.58 0.02
C GLN A 410 -25.65 -36.77 -1.02
N SER A 411 -24.46 -36.34 -0.64
CA SER A 411 -23.55 -35.64 -1.56
C SER A 411 -22.64 -36.62 -2.29
N TYR A 412 -22.34 -36.30 -3.54
CA TYR A 412 -21.46 -37.05 -4.41
C TYR A 412 -20.45 -36.12 -5.04
N PHE A 413 -19.24 -36.63 -5.20
CA PHE A 413 -18.16 -35.98 -5.93
C PHE A 413 -17.93 -36.71 -7.25
N LEU A 414 -17.90 -35.96 -8.35
CA LEU A 414 -17.71 -36.47 -9.70
C LEU A 414 -16.54 -35.75 -10.38
N GLN A 415 -15.60 -36.51 -10.93
CA GLN A 415 -14.62 -36.00 -11.88
C GLN A 415 -15.04 -36.35 -13.30
N PHE A 416 -15.35 -35.33 -14.08
CA PHE A 416 -15.77 -35.44 -15.46
C PHE A 416 -14.61 -35.14 -16.41
N ALA A 417 -14.17 -36.15 -17.16
CA ALA A 417 -13.16 -36.00 -18.19
C ALA A 417 -13.76 -35.30 -19.42
N LEU A 418 -13.24 -34.11 -19.76
CA LEU A 418 -13.74 -33.29 -20.87
C LEU A 418 -13.56 -33.98 -22.23
N ASP A 419 -12.56 -34.86 -22.36
CA ASP A 419 -12.31 -35.67 -23.55
C ASP A 419 -13.50 -36.55 -23.95
N ALA A 420 -14.27 -37.06 -22.97
CA ALA A 420 -15.43 -37.92 -23.21
C ALA A 420 -16.52 -37.21 -24.02
N ALA A 421 -16.55 -35.88 -23.99
CA ALA A 421 -17.60 -35.08 -24.59
C ALA A 421 -17.14 -34.25 -25.78
N LYS A 422 -15.84 -34.23 -26.13
CA LYS A 422 -15.28 -33.45 -27.25
C LYS A 422 -16.03 -33.67 -28.58
N GLY A 423 -16.49 -34.88 -28.85
CA GLY A 423 -17.23 -35.22 -30.08
C GLY A 423 -18.65 -34.64 -30.18
N LYS A 424 -19.18 -34.03 -29.11
CA LYS A 424 -20.55 -33.50 -29.02
C LYS A 424 -20.59 -31.97 -28.95
N GLN A 425 -19.45 -31.29 -29.12
CA GLN A 425 -19.38 -29.84 -29.11
C GLN A 425 -20.01 -29.23 -30.37
N THR A 426 -20.72 -28.12 -30.20
CA THR A 426 -21.12 -27.26 -31.33
C THR A 426 -20.10 -26.12 -31.48
N GLN A 427 -19.90 -25.64 -32.70
CA GLN A 427 -18.92 -24.60 -33.01
C GLN A 427 -19.60 -23.38 -33.62
N HIS A 428 -19.23 -22.19 -33.15
CA HIS A 428 -19.81 -20.91 -33.53
C HIS A 428 -18.70 -19.91 -33.87
N LEU A 429 -18.87 -19.17 -34.96
CA LEU A 429 -17.94 -18.11 -35.36
C LEU A 429 -18.20 -16.84 -34.56
N MET A 430 -17.14 -16.29 -33.97
CA MET A 430 -17.13 -15.02 -33.24
C MET A 430 -16.52 -13.89 -34.09
N PRO A 431 -16.80 -12.61 -33.79
CA PRO A 431 -17.73 -12.13 -32.77
C PRO A 431 -19.18 -12.08 -33.29
N ASN A 432 -20.12 -12.62 -32.53
CA ASN A 432 -21.56 -12.52 -32.80
C ASN A 432 -22.33 -12.58 -31.48
N ASN A 433 -23.46 -11.87 -31.40
CA ASN A 433 -24.37 -12.02 -30.28
C ASN A 433 -25.14 -13.33 -30.42
N ILE A 434 -25.01 -14.22 -29.44
CA ILE A 434 -25.56 -15.58 -29.50
C ILE A 434 -26.32 -15.91 -28.22
N SER A 435 -27.51 -16.48 -28.39
CA SER A 435 -28.25 -17.17 -27.32
C SER A 435 -27.98 -18.66 -27.43
N LEU A 436 -27.26 -19.22 -26.46
CA LEU A 436 -26.76 -20.60 -26.53
C LEU A 436 -27.81 -21.65 -26.17
N LEU A 437 -28.87 -21.27 -25.44
CA LEU A 437 -29.93 -22.18 -25.01
C LEU A 437 -30.66 -22.86 -26.17
N ASP A 438 -30.86 -22.15 -27.28
CA ASP A 438 -31.59 -22.65 -28.44
C ASP A 438 -30.70 -23.43 -29.44
N MET A 439 -29.37 -23.31 -29.30
CA MET A 439 -28.41 -23.81 -30.29
C MET A 439 -27.63 -25.04 -29.85
N VAL A 440 -27.62 -25.36 -28.54
CA VAL A 440 -26.81 -26.46 -27.99
C VAL A 440 -27.72 -27.53 -27.38
N TYR A 441 -27.61 -28.75 -27.90
CA TYR A 441 -28.34 -29.89 -27.38
C TYR A 441 -27.70 -30.41 -26.07
N PRO A 442 -28.50 -30.79 -25.06
CA PRO A 442 -27.99 -31.34 -23.82
C PRO A 442 -27.37 -32.72 -24.06
N CYS A 443 -26.18 -32.92 -23.50
CA CYS A 443 -25.54 -34.21 -23.41
C CYS A 443 -25.67 -34.73 -21.98
N HIS A 444 -26.35 -35.87 -21.83
CA HIS A 444 -26.50 -36.52 -20.54
C HIS A 444 -25.15 -37.06 -20.05
N VAL A 445 -24.67 -36.54 -18.92
CA VAL A 445 -23.43 -36.95 -18.25
C VAL A 445 -23.45 -38.45 -17.92
N PRO A 446 -24.56 -39.05 -17.42
CA PRO A 446 -24.59 -40.48 -17.13
C PRO A 446 -24.40 -41.37 -18.37
N ASP A 447 -24.70 -40.87 -19.57
CA ASP A 447 -24.47 -41.59 -20.84
C ASP A 447 -23.00 -41.55 -21.29
N LEU A 448 -22.19 -40.64 -20.73
CA LEU A 448 -20.78 -40.45 -21.05
C LEU A 448 -19.82 -41.08 -20.04
N MET A 449 -20.34 -41.50 -18.88
CA MET A 449 -19.53 -42.05 -17.80
C MET A 449 -19.25 -43.54 -18.02
N GLU A 450 -17.98 -43.90 -17.98
CA GLU A 450 -17.53 -45.30 -17.93
C GLU A 450 -17.22 -45.66 -16.47
N GLY A 451 -18.10 -46.42 -15.80
CA GLY A 451 -17.84 -46.95 -14.45
C GLY A 451 -17.85 -45.92 -13.30
N ASN A 452 -17.37 -46.35 -12.12
CA ASN A 452 -17.58 -45.82 -10.76
C ASN A 452 -16.97 -44.41 -10.47
N ASN A 453 -17.04 -43.45 -11.40
CA ASN A 453 -16.46 -42.10 -11.25
C ASN A 453 -17.24 -41.18 -10.30
N LEU A 454 -18.37 -41.66 -9.77
CA LEU A 454 -19.19 -40.97 -8.78
C LEU A 454 -18.85 -41.49 -7.38
N LYS A 455 -18.16 -40.70 -6.57
CA LYS A 455 -17.79 -41.07 -5.19
C LYS A 455 -18.80 -40.51 -4.19
N PRO A 456 -19.45 -41.34 -3.35
CA PRO A 456 -20.31 -40.85 -2.28
C PRO A 456 -19.47 -40.15 -1.20
N LEU A 457 -20.02 -39.08 -0.63
CA LEU A 457 -19.41 -38.33 0.46
C LEU A 457 -20.18 -38.58 1.77
N GLU A 458 -19.48 -38.47 2.89
CA GLU A 458 -20.09 -38.55 4.21
C GLU A 458 -20.84 -37.26 4.54
N GLY A 459 -22.16 -37.29 4.36
CA GLY A 459 -23.08 -36.21 4.74
C GLY A 459 -23.38 -35.19 3.66
N GLU A 460 -24.08 -34.13 4.06
CA GLU A 460 -24.46 -33.01 3.19
C GLU A 460 -23.31 -32.00 3.08
N SER A 461 -22.94 -31.66 1.85
CA SER A 461 -21.86 -30.74 1.49
C SER A 461 -22.41 -29.57 0.70
N THR A 462 -21.84 -28.38 0.84
CA THR A 462 -22.32 -27.16 0.16
C THR A 462 -21.34 -26.54 -0.81
N HIS A 463 -20.04 -26.68 -0.57
CA HIS A 463 -19.01 -26.06 -1.41
C HIS A 463 -17.85 -27.02 -1.63
N MET A 464 -17.16 -26.80 -2.74
CA MET A 464 -15.99 -27.53 -3.12
C MET A 464 -14.91 -26.56 -3.59
N THR A 465 -13.65 -26.88 -3.28
CA THR A 465 -12.53 -26.25 -3.98
C THR A 465 -11.50 -27.29 -4.37
N VAL A 466 -10.90 -27.15 -5.54
CA VAL A 466 -9.99 -28.13 -6.13
C VAL A 466 -8.65 -27.51 -6.51
N SER A 467 -7.59 -28.30 -6.45
CA SER A 467 -6.27 -27.90 -6.93
C SER A 467 -5.61 -29.04 -7.68
N GLY A 468 -5.61 -28.96 -9.01
CA GLY A 468 -4.92 -29.94 -9.86
C GLY A 468 -3.41 -29.98 -9.63
N SER A 469 -2.78 -28.82 -9.42
CA SER A 469 -1.33 -28.73 -9.19
C SER A 469 -0.89 -29.40 -7.88
N ARG A 470 -1.74 -29.36 -6.85
CA ARG A 470 -1.49 -29.98 -5.54
C ARG A 470 -2.20 -31.32 -5.38
N LYS A 471 -2.98 -31.75 -6.37
CA LYS A 471 -3.74 -33.01 -6.40
C LYS A 471 -4.68 -33.18 -5.22
N VAL A 472 -5.30 -32.09 -4.77
CA VAL A 472 -6.20 -32.08 -3.61
C VAL A 472 -7.57 -31.52 -3.95
N VAL A 473 -8.58 -32.02 -3.25
CA VAL A 473 -9.96 -31.54 -3.28
C VAL A 473 -10.40 -31.28 -1.85
N THR A 474 -11.00 -30.13 -1.61
CA THR A 474 -11.58 -29.77 -0.31
C THR A 474 -13.08 -29.68 -0.46
N ILE A 475 -13.80 -30.26 0.50
CA ILE A 475 -15.25 -30.22 0.55
C ILE A 475 -15.71 -29.66 1.89
N LEU A 476 -16.63 -28.70 1.83
CA LEU A 476 -17.23 -28.06 2.99
C LEU A 476 -18.61 -28.67 3.29
N SER A 477 -18.85 -29.02 4.56
CA SER A 477 -20.14 -29.52 5.00
C SER A 477 -21.23 -28.45 4.98
N GLU A 478 -22.50 -28.86 4.97
CA GLU A 478 -23.66 -27.96 4.88
C GLU A 478 -23.70 -26.91 6.00
N GLN A 479 -23.26 -27.27 7.20
CA GLN A 479 -23.21 -26.35 8.34
C GLN A 479 -22.03 -25.36 8.31
N CYS A 480 -21.17 -25.44 7.28
CA CYS A 480 -19.93 -24.68 7.15
C CYS A 480 -18.99 -24.83 8.37
N ARG A 481 -19.00 -26.00 9.01
CA ARG A 481 -18.22 -26.30 10.24
C ARG A 481 -17.18 -27.39 10.08
N LYS A 482 -17.39 -28.31 9.14
CA LYS A 482 -16.46 -29.42 8.86
C LYS A 482 -15.94 -29.23 7.43
N MET A 483 -14.62 -29.19 7.31
CA MET A 483 -13.91 -29.20 6.04
C MET A 483 -13.19 -30.54 5.93
N THR A 484 -13.40 -31.25 4.82
CA THR A 484 -12.74 -32.53 4.54
C THR A 484 -11.84 -32.33 3.33
N ILE A 485 -10.57 -32.71 3.47
CA ILE A 485 -9.58 -32.64 2.38
C ILE A 485 -9.35 -34.06 1.88
N PHE A 486 -9.42 -34.23 0.57
CA PHE A 486 -9.17 -35.47 -0.15
C PHE A 486 -7.93 -35.29 -1.01
N GLU A 487 -7.02 -36.25 -0.94
CA GLU A 487 -5.92 -36.38 -1.90
C GLU A 487 -6.41 -37.23 -3.07
N MET A 488 -6.22 -36.71 -4.29
CA MET A 488 -6.83 -37.26 -5.50
C MET A 488 -5.95 -38.30 -6.20
N GLU A 489 -4.67 -38.34 -5.87
CA GLU A 489 -3.76 -39.40 -6.28
C GLU A 489 -3.40 -40.21 -5.04
N ILE A 490 -4.00 -41.39 -4.93
CA ILE A 490 -3.61 -42.38 -3.94
C ILE A 490 -2.54 -43.22 -4.66
N GLU A 491 -1.28 -43.18 -4.18
CA GLU A 491 -0.38 -44.29 -4.44
C GLU A 491 -1.07 -45.53 -3.87
N ASP A 492 -1.26 -46.58 -4.67
CA ASP A 492 -1.88 -47.86 -4.29
C ASP A 492 -1.05 -48.59 -3.21
N ASP A 493 -0.84 -47.96 -2.06
CA ASP A 493 -0.41 -48.59 -0.84
C ASP A 493 -1.68 -48.97 -0.08
N GLU A 494 -2.14 -50.19 -0.35
CA GLU A 494 -3.01 -50.94 0.54
C GLU A 494 -2.38 -50.96 1.94
N ASP A 495 -2.74 -50.00 2.79
CA ASP A 495 -2.78 -50.18 4.24
C ASP A 495 -3.80 -49.19 4.81
N ASP A 496 -4.99 -49.72 5.09
CA ASP A 496 -6.00 -49.11 5.97
C ASP A 496 -5.37 -48.82 7.34
N THR A 497 -4.65 -47.72 7.46
CA THR A 497 -4.30 -47.11 8.73
C THR A 497 -5.03 -45.79 8.83
N GLU A 498 -6.06 -45.78 9.69
CA GLU A 498 -6.76 -44.57 10.13
C GLU A 498 -5.72 -43.53 10.60
N MET A 499 -5.34 -42.62 9.71
CA MET A 499 -4.50 -41.48 10.06
C MET A 499 -5.34 -40.53 10.92
N SER A 500 -5.20 -40.71 12.24
CA SER A 500 -5.87 -39.89 13.24
C SER A 500 -5.58 -38.39 13.04
N GLN A 501 -6.59 -37.55 13.26
CA GLN A 501 -6.61 -36.09 13.08
C GLN A 501 -5.52 -35.29 13.82
N ASN A 502 -4.65 -35.93 14.60
CA ASN A 502 -3.57 -35.27 15.34
C ASN A 502 -2.31 -35.01 14.50
N SER A 503 -2.12 -35.71 13.38
CA SER A 503 -0.87 -35.60 12.57
C SER A 503 -0.78 -34.30 11.75
N LEU A 504 -1.91 -33.70 11.36
CA LEU A 504 -1.95 -32.47 10.57
C LEU A 504 -1.65 -31.19 11.39
N LEU A 505 -1.83 -31.24 12.71
CA LEU A 505 -1.57 -30.10 13.61
C LEU A 505 -0.09 -29.91 13.94
N GLU A 506 0.77 -30.91 13.74
CA GLU A 506 2.21 -30.78 13.98
C GLU A 506 2.96 -30.14 12.78
N ILE A 507 2.55 -30.43 11.55
CA ILE A 507 3.16 -29.83 10.34
C ILE A 507 2.93 -28.30 10.30
N SER A 508 1.80 -27.84 10.84
CA SER A 508 1.48 -26.41 10.95
C SER A 508 2.25 -25.69 12.07
N LYS A 509 2.86 -26.42 13.02
CA LYS A 509 3.67 -25.83 14.09
C LYS A 509 5.15 -25.75 13.71
N GLU A 510 5.70 -26.72 13.00
CA GLU A 510 7.11 -26.70 12.57
C GLU A 510 7.41 -25.66 11.47
N SER A 511 6.42 -25.32 10.66
CA SER A 511 6.53 -24.26 9.64
C SER A 511 6.43 -22.84 10.23
N ALA A 512 5.96 -22.68 11.48
CA ALA A 512 5.95 -21.40 12.18
C ALA A 512 7.20 -21.15 13.05
N THR A 513 7.99 -22.18 13.35
CA THR A 513 9.20 -22.07 14.20
C THR A 513 10.50 -22.01 13.42
N SER A 514 10.50 -22.22 12.10
CA SER A 514 11.71 -22.19 11.25
C SER A 514 11.98 -20.81 10.62
N SER A 515 11.19 -19.78 10.94
CA SER A 515 11.40 -18.40 10.50
C SER A 515 11.95 -17.46 11.59
N ASN A 516 12.60 -18.01 12.61
CA ASN A 516 13.42 -17.27 13.58
C ASN A 516 14.76 -18.00 13.80
N GLU A 517 15.60 -18.01 12.78
CA GLU A 517 17.08 -17.97 12.89
C GLU A 517 17.66 -17.09 11.79
#